data_AF-A0A3A9H7T1-F1
#
_entry.id   AF-A0A3A9H7T1-F1
#
_cell.length_a   1.000
_cell.length_b   1.000
_cell.length_c   1.000
_cell.angle_alpha   90.00
_cell.angle_beta   90.00
_cell.angle_gamma   90.00
#
_symmetry.space_group_name_H-M   'P 1'
#
loop_
_entity.id
_entity.type
_entity.pdbx_description
1 polymer ?
#
loop_
_entity_poly.entity_id
_entity_poly.type
_entity_poly.pdbx_seq_one_letter_code
_entity_poly.pdbx_strand_id
1 'polypeptide(L)'
;MDELTDIYKRIEYLRNNGVKMKEIADRVDMAPSVLSALYSSVLPAYIDLLKTRTPDEALDEALALVNNVSKKRLLNNVGSVRLLLQEMEPDVQSEAENGNSFIKLLGKEAKESVQEVYNYSGMYLSYSLSSSTDSLKIEPYMICASENNEYVKVGMINAYKSVHWGSGIISNHQNSYLMFNERDLLQFALVTIYLQLPHYEFPNMLKGLYLCLDYNHNPIARRIVLVKQSDSTDVNQFLEMEGCLVPRVELTPELEVYYNYTCQEGDYIKTCTVPSPKLDETDLEREKKMLKI
;
A
#
# COMPACT_ATOMS: atom_id res chain seq x y z
N MET A 1 -9.92 4.92 42.43
CA MET A 1 -10.77 3.90 41.80
C MET A 1 -10.24 2.56 42.28
N ASP A 2 -11.10 1.57 42.51
CA ASP A 2 -10.67 0.27 43.02
C ASP A 2 -9.89 -0.51 41.94
N GLU A 3 -8.72 -1.07 42.29
CA GLU A 3 -7.76 -1.63 41.32
C GLU A 3 -8.34 -2.84 40.57
N LEU A 4 -9.20 -3.63 41.22
CA LEU A 4 -9.89 -4.76 40.60
C LEU A 4 -10.92 -4.29 39.56
N THR A 5 -11.58 -3.16 39.82
CA THR A 5 -12.50 -2.53 38.87
C THR A 5 -11.75 -2.01 37.63
N ASP A 6 -10.56 -1.43 37.83
CA ASP A 6 -9.71 -0.95 36.74
C ASP A 6 -9.22 -2.11 35.86
N ILE A 7 -8.81 -3.22 36.48
CA ILE A 7 -8.43 -4.45 35.77
C ILE A 7 -9.59 -4.99 34.95
N TYR A 8 -10.80 -5.04 35.51
CA TYR A 8 -11.99 -5.50 34.78
C TYR A 8 -12.23 -4.68 33.51
N LYS A 9 -12.27 -3.35 33.65
CA LYS A 9 -12.49 -2.44 32.50
C LYS A 9 -11.39 -2.56 31.46
N ARG A 10 -10.13 -2.72 31.88
CA ARG A 10 -9.02 -2.85 30.93
C ARG A 10 -9.07 -4.18 30.18
N ILE A 11 -9.38 -5.28 30.84
CA ILE A 11 -9.59 -6.57 30.16
C ILE A 11 -10.77 -6.49 29.21
N GLU A 12 -11.89 -5.89 29.63
CA GLU A 12 -13.08 -5.67 28.79
C GLU A 12 -12.74 -4.84 27.54
N TYR A 13 -11.98 -3.76 27.71
CA TYR A 13 -11.46 -2.95 26.60
C TYR A 13 -10.61 -3.77 25.63
N LEU A 14 -9.61 -4.51 26.11
CA LEU A 14 -8.74 -5.33 25.27
C LEU A 14 -9.53 -6.41 24.51
N ARG A 15 -10.50 -7.06 25.19
CA ARG A 15 -11.36 -8.08 24.60
C ARG A 15 -12.30 -7.51 23.54
N ASN A 16 -12.88 -6.34 23.77
CA ASN A 16 -13.74 -5.65 22.82
C ASN A 16 -12.96 -5.14 21.59
N ASN A 17 -11.64 -4.97 21.72
CA ASN A 17 -10.74 -4.58 20.63
C ASN A 17 -9.92 -5.75 20.06
N GLY A 18 -10.43 -6.99 20.16
CA GLY A 18 -9.90 -8.14 19.41
C GLY A 18 -8.79 -8.94 20.07
N VAL A 19 -8.25 -8.52 21.22
CA VAL A 19 -7.17 -9.24 21.90
C VAL A 19 -7.67 -10.58 22.46
N LYS A 20 -6.94 -11.66 22.21
CA LYS A 20 -7.36 -13.00 22.65
C LYS A 20 -7.10 -13.17 24.15
N MET A 21 -7.99 -13.88 24.85
CA MET A 21 -7.85 -14.16 26.28
C MET A 21 -6.50 -14.82 26.63
N LYS A 22 -5.98 -15.67 25.73
CA LYS A 22 -4.67 -16.30 25.88
C LYS A 22 -3.52 -15.28 25.89
N GLU A 23 -3.55 -14.29 25.00
CA GLU A 23 -2.51 -13.26 24.89
C GLU A 23 -2.49 -12.37 26.14
N ILE A 24 -3.68 -11.99 26.64
CA ILE A 24 -3.80 -11.24 27.89
C ILE A 24 -3.24 -12.07 29.05
N ALA A 25 -3.59 -13.36 29.12
CA ALA A 25 -3.12 -14.28 30.16
C ALA A 25 -1.60 -14.47 30.14
N ASP A 26 -1.01 -14.64 28.96
CA ASP A 26 0.43 -14.79 28.78
C ASP A 26 1.18 -13.51 29.22
N ARG A 27 0.63 -12.32 28.94
CA ARG A 27 1.25 -11.04 29.33
C ARG A 27 1.28 -10.83 30.85
N VAL A 28 0.22 -11.23 31.55
CA VAL A 28 0.08 -11.03 33.00
C VAL A 28 0.55 -12.24 33.82
N ASP A 29 1.22 -13.20 33.17
CA ASP A 29 1.71 -14.45 33.76
C ASP A 29 0.63 -15.21 34.56
N MET A 30 -0.56 -15.35 33.94
CA MET A 30 -1.68 -16.13 34.49
C MET A 30 -2.07 -17.26 33.55
N ALA A 31 -2.55 -18.36 34.12
CA ALA A 31 -3.15 -19.41 33.29
C ALA A 31 -4.43 -18.87 32.61
N PRO A 32 -4.68 -19.15 31.32
CA PRO A 32 -5.87 -18.65 30.61
C PRO A 32 -7.20 -19.00 31.29
N SER A 33 -7.28 -20.17 31.95
CA SER A 33 -8.46 -20.59 32.70
C SER A 33 -8.70 -19.75 33.97
N VAL A 34 -7.63 -19.31 34.64
CA VAL A 34 -7.69 -18.46 35.83
C VAL A 34 -8.12 -17.05 35.43
N LEU A 35 -7.52 -16.49 34.38
CA LEU A 35 -7.90 -15.17 33.88
C LEU A 35 -9.35 -15.17 33.33
N SER A 36 -9.75 -16.23 32.63
CA SER A 36 -11.13 -16.37 32.14
C SER A 36 -12.14 -16.40 33.29
N ALA A 37 -11.89 -17.19 34.35
CA ALA A 37 -12.76 -17.27 35.52
C ALA A 37 -12.82 -15.93 36.29
N LEU A 38 -11.68 -15.24 36.39
CA LEU A 38 -11.59 -13.92 36.97
C LEU A 38 -12.45 -12.90 36.19
N TYR A 39 -12.33 -12.88 34.87
CA TYR A 39 -13.05 -11.96 33.98
C TYR A 39 -14.55 -12.25 33.87
N SER A 40 -14.96 -13.52 33.73
CA SER A 40 -16.35 -13.88 33.45
C SER A 40 -17.23 -14.00 34.69
N SER A 41 -16.64 -14.19 35.87
CA SER A 41 -17.39 -14.58 37.07
C SER A 41 -17.01 -13.76 38.29
N VAL A 42 -15.72 -13.72 38.66
CA VAL A 42 -15.29 -13.08 39.91
C VAL A 42 -15.42 -11.55 39.84
N LEU A 43 -14.82 -10.89 38.84
CA LEU A 43 -14.82 -9.43 38.74
C LEU A 43 -16.24 -8.85 38.54
N PRO A 44 -17.11 -9.41 37.67
CA PRO A 44 -18.49 -8.95 37.56
C PRO A 44 -19.26 -9.08 38.88
N ALA A 45 -19.17 -10.24 39.54
CA ALA A 45 -19.86 -10.46 40.82
C ALA A 45 -19.35 -9.53 41.91
N TYR A 46 -18.03 -9.33 41.99
CA TYR A 46 -17.41 -8.40 42.92
C TYR A 46 -17.90 -6.96 42.69
N ILE A 47 -17.93 -6.47 41.44
CA ILE A 47 -18.42 -5.13 41.10
C ILE A 47 -19.89 -4.95 41.48
N ASP A 48 -20.72 -5.97 41.29
CA ASP A 48 -22.13 -5.91 41.71
C ASP A 48 -22.29 -5.92 43.23
N LEU A 49 -21.48 -6.71 43.94
CA LEU A 49 -21.51 -6.82 45.40
C LEU A 49 -20.99 -5.56 46.11
N LEU A 50 -20.10 -4.78 45.48
CA LEU A 50 -19.64 -3.49 46.00
C LEU A 50 -20.76 -2.47 46.21
N LYS A 51 -21.94 -2.67 45.59
CA LYS A 51 -23.11 -1.80 45.78
C LYS A 51 -23.73 -1.94 47.18
N THR A 52 -23.55 -3.08 47.84
CA THR A 52 -24.24 -3.42 49.11
C THR A 52 -23.31 -3.92 50.21
N ARG A 53 -22.04 -4.21 49.91
CA ARG A 53 -21.08 -4.81 50.84
C ARG A 53 -19.74 -4.11 50.85
N THR A 54 -18.92 -4.43 51.85
CA THR A 54 -17.52 -3.97 51.92
C THR A 54 -16.67 -4.69 50.86
N PRO A 55 -15.53 -4.09 50.41
CA PRO A 55 -14.68 -4.72 49.40
C PRO A 55 -14.16 -6.12 49.79
N ASP A 56 -13.88 -6.34 51.07
CA ASP A 56 -13.35 -7.63 51.53
C ASP A 56 -14.40 -8.74 51.48
N GLU A 57 -15.63 -8.45 51.97
CA GLU A 57 -16.77 -9.35 51.92
C GLU A 57 -17.22 -9.63 50.48
N ALA A 58 -17.25 -8.57 49.64
CA ALA A 58 -17.59 -8.69 48.23
C ALA A 58 -16.59 -9.60 47.49
N LEU A 59 -15.30 -9.49 47.79
CA LEU A 59 -14.26 -10.30 47.15
C LEU A 59 -14.31 -11.75 47.60
N ASP A 60 -14.56 -12.01 48.89
CA ASP A 60 -14.70 -13.38 49.40
C ASP A 60 -15.87 -14.11 48.76
N GLU A 61 -17.02 -13.45 48.66
CA GLU A 61 -18.20 -14.04 48.04
C GLU A 61 -18.06 -14.20 46.52
N ALA A 62 -17.40 -13.27 45.84
CA ALA A 62 -17.12 -13.40 44.41
C ALA A 62 -16.14 -14.55 44.11
N LEU A 63 -15.12 -14.74 44.95
CA LEU A 63 -14.15 -15.83 44.80
C LEU A 63 -14.77 -17.20 45.10
N ALA A 64 -15.80 -17.28 45.95
CA ALA A 64 -16.52 -18.53 46.21
C ALA A 64 -17.20 -19.13 44.96
N LEU A 65 -17.41 -18.32 43.91
CA LEU A 65 -17.99 -18.77 42.64
C LEU A 65 -17.05 -19.66 41.82
N VAL A 66 -15.75 -19.65 42.11
CA VAL A 66 -14.73 -20.33 41.33
C VAL A 66 -13.73 -21.04 42.23
N ASN A 67 -13.20 -22.18 41.80
CA ASN A 67 -12.26 -22.97 42.60
C ASN A 67 -10.78 -22.78 42.20
N ASN A 68 -10.52 -22.00 41.15
CA ASN A 68 -9.21 -21.87 40.52
C ASN A 68 -8.55 -20.49 40.72
N VAL A 69 -9.17 -19.59 41.50
CA VAL A 69 -8.64 -18.25 41.80
C VAL A 69 -8.37 -18.14 43.30
N SER A 70 -7.15 -17.75 43.69
CA SER A 70 -6.76 -17.58 45.09
C SER A 70 -6.72 -16.11 45.49
N LYS A 71 -7.47 -15.72 46.54
CA LYS A 71 -7.49 -14.36 47.10
C LYS A 71 -6.08 -13.82 47.37
N LYS A 72 -5.25 -14.62 48.02
CA LYS A 72 -3.88 -14.25 48.39
C LYS A 72 -3.01 -13.99 47.16
N ARG A 73 -3.10 -14.83 46.12
CA ARG A 73 -2.31 -14.65 44.89
C ARG A 73 -2.80 -13.44 44.09
N LEU A 74 -4.13 -13.25 44.01
CA LEU A 74 -4.72 -12.12 43.30
C LEU A 74 -4.29 -10.79 43.92
N LEU A 75 -4.44 -10.64 45.24
CA LEU A 75 -4.10 -9.39 45.94
C LEU A 75 -2.60 -9.08 45.91
N ASN A 76 -1.74 -10.10 45.95
CA ASN A 76 -0.29 -9.91 45.84
C ASN A 76 0.15 -9.40 44.46
N ASN A 77 -0.59 -9.76 43.41
CA ASN A 77 -0.25 -9.46 42.02
C ASN A 77 -1.10 -8.35 41.41
N VAL A 78 -2.08 -7.80 42.14
CA VAL A 78 -3.06 -6.85 41.59
C VAL A 78 -2.39 -5.61 40.98
N GLY A 79 -1.36 -5.07 41.65
CA GLY A 79 -0.63 -3.91 41.16
C GLY A 79 0.18 -4.20 39.89
N SER A 80 0.88 -5.34 39.83
CA SER A 80 1.66 -5.73 38.65
C SER A 80 0.78 -6.07 37.47
N VAL A 81 -0.34 -6.76 37.69
CA VAL A 81 -1.34 -7.08 36.67
C VAL A 81 -1.93 -5.80 36.08
N ARG A 82 -2.29 -4.82 36.92
CA ARG A 82 -2.82 -3.55 36.45
C ARG A 82 -1.82 -2.83 35.54
N LEU A 83 -0.55 -2.74 35.94
CA LEU A 83 0.49 -2.08 35.14
C LEU A 83 0.71 -2.80 33.80
N LEU A 84 0.84 -4.13 33.82
CA LEU A 84 1.04 -4.91 32.60
C LEU A 84 -0.13 -4.78 31.62
N LEU A 85 -1.37 -4.73 32.12
CA LEU A 85 -2.57 -4.50 31.30
C LEU A 85 -2.67 -3.07 30.77
N GLN A 86 -2.17 -2.07 31.50
CA GLN A 86 -2.11 -0.68 31.04
C GLN A 86 -1.10 -0.49 29.92
N GLU A 87 0.02 -1.22 29.94
CA GLU A 87 1.02 -1.20 28.87
C GLU A 87 0.59 -1.97 27.62
N MET A 88 -0.38 -2.89 27.74
CA MET A 88 -0.97 -3.56 26.58
C MET A 88 -1.90 -2.59 25.85
N GLU A 89 -1.56 -2.24 24.62
CA GLU A 89 -2.54 -1.71 23.68
C GLU A 89 -3.05 -2.86 22.81
N PRO A 90 -4.33 -2.86 22.39
CA PRO A 90 -4.72 -3.71 21.29
C PRO A 90 -3.80 -3.37 20.13
N ASP A 91 -3.20 -4.38 19.49
CA ASP A 91 -2.67 -4.16 18.16
C ASP A 91 -3.78 -3.47 17.40
N VAL A 92 -3.45 -2.36 16.71
CA VAL A 92 -4.36 -1.76 15.75
C VAL A 92 -4.49 -2.77 14.62
N GLN A 93 -5.23 -3.85 14.88
CA GLN A 93 -5.96 -4.58 13.89
C GLN A 93 -6.96 -3.56 13.39
N SER A 94 -6.49 -2.71 12.48
CA SER A 94 -7.34 -2.14 11.45
C SER A 94 -8.30 -3.25 11.04
N GLU A 95 -9.55 -2.93 10.78
CA GLU A 95 -10.61 -3.84 10.34
C GLU A 95 -10.23 -4.73 9.13
N ALA A 96 -9.01 -4.57 8.60
CA ALA A 96 -8.32 -5.36 7.62
C ALA A 96 -8.12 -6.85 7.96
N GLU A 97 -8.43 -7.43 9.12
CA GLU A 97 -8.46 -8.91 9.17
C GLU A 97 -9.61 -9.51 8.33
N ASN A 98 -10.69 -8.75 8.09
CA ASN A 98 -11.70 -9.00 7.03
C ASN A 98 -11.44 -8.20 5.73
N GLY A 99 -10.25 -7.62 5.57
CA GLY A 99 -9.86 -6.87 4.38
C GLY A 99 -9.70 -7.77 3.16
N ASN A 100 -9.99 -7.21 1.98
CA ASN A 100 -9.82 -7.86 0.68
C ASN A 100 -8.45 -8.58 0.62
N SER A 101 -8.48 -9.90 0.44
CA SER A 101 -7.29 -10.76 0.43
C SER A 101 -6.27 -10.33 -0.63
N PHE A 102 -6.73 -9.78 -1.75
CA PHE A 102 -5.87 -9.21 -2.78
C PHE A 102 -5.11 -7.99 -2.29
N ILE A 103 -5.73 -7.09 -1.52
CA ILE A 103 -5.06 -5.90 -0.99
C ILE A 103 -3.99 -6.28 0.04
N LYS A 104 -4.24 -7.32 0.84
CA LYS A 104 -3.21 -7.87 1.75
C LYS A 104 -2.02 -8.42 0.97
N LEU A 105 -2.28 -9.19 -0.09
CA LEU A 105 -1.23 -9.72 -0.95
C LEU A 105 -0.44 -8.57 -1.60
N LEU A 106 -1.14 -7.56 -2.13
CA LEU A 106 -0.52 -6.37 -2.73
C LEU A 106 0.37 -5.64 -1.72
N GLY A 107 -0.10 -5.47 -0.47
CA GLY A 107 0.69 -4.85 0.59
C GLY A 107 1.93 -5.67 0.96
N LYS A 108 1.81 -7.00 0.97
CA LYS A 108 2.95 -7.90 1.20
C LYS A 108 3.98 -7.79 0.07
N GLU A 109 3.56 -7.91 -1.19
CA GLU A 109 4.43 -7.80 -2.36
C GLU A 109 5.10 -6.43 -2.45
N ALA A 110 4.38 -5.34 -2.13
CA ALA A 110 4.94 -3.99 -2.09
C ALA A 110 6.08 -3.87 -1.07
N LYS A 111 5.95 -4.53 0.08
CA LYS A 111 6.99 -4.56 1.12
C LYS A 111 8.19 -5.41 0.71
N GLU A 112 7.94 -6.59 0.14
CA GLU A 112 9.02 -7.47 -0.35
C GLU A 112 9.81 -6.81 -1.50
N SER A 113 9.14 -6.04 -2.36
CA SER A 113 9.74 -5.30 -3.47
C SER A 113 10.84 -4.31 -3.03
N VAL A 114 10.79 -3.80 -1.80
CA VAL A 114 11.80 -2.87 -1.27
C VAL A 114 13.18 -3.50 -1.22
N GLN A 115 13.28 -4.81 -1.00
CA GLN A 115 14.58 -5.49 -0.97
C GLN A 115 15.21 -5.59 -2.37
N GLU A 116 14.37 -5.61 -3.41
CA GLU A 116 14.82 -5.78 -4.79
C GLU A 116 15.07 -4.44 -5.51
N VAL A 117 14.41 -3.37 -5.06
CA VAL A 117 14.44 -2.06 -5.74
C VAL A 117 15.83 -1.44 -5.79
N TYR A 118 16.73 -1.82 -4.89
CA TYR A 118 18.10 -1.27 -4.85
C TYR A 118 18.83 -1.46 -6.19
N ASN A 119 18.58 -2.57 -6.90
CA ASN A 119 19.16 -2.83 -8.22
C ASN A 119 18.66 -1.88 -9.31
N TYR A 120 17.50 -1.27 -9.10
CA TYR A 120 16.82 -0.40 -10.05
C TYR A 120 16.65 1.03 -9.51
N SER A 121 17.30 1.34 -8.40
CA SER A 121 17.17 2.64 -7.76
C SER A 121 17.97 3.68 -8.53
N GLY A 122 17.38 4.85 -8.73
CA GLY A 122 18.00 5.97 -9.42
C GLY A 122 17.01 6.86 -10.15
N MET A 123 17.57 7.78 -10.93
CA MET A 123 16.85 8.69 -11.82
C MET A 123 16.95 8.21 -13.26
N TYR A 124 15.85 8.33 -13.99
CA TYR A 124 15.68 7.84 -15.34
C TYR A 124 15.07 8.94 -16.22
N LEU A 125 15.39 8.92 -17.50
CA LEU A 125 14.59 9.58 -18.53
C LEU A 125 13.79 8.51 -19.26
N SER A 126 12.48 8.72 -19.34
CA SER A 126 11.62 7.89 -20.17
C SER A 126 11.55 8.42 -21.60
N TYR A 127 11.28 7.52 -22.53
CA TYR A 127 11.01 7.82 -23.92
C TYR A 127 9.74 7.08 -24.33
N SER A 128 8.75 7.80 -24.83
CA SER A 128 7.47 7.25 -25.27
C SER A 128 6.78 8.14 -26.30
N LEU A 129 5.77 7.62 -26.98
CA LEU A 129 4.93 8.42 -27.88
C LEU A 129 4.03 9.39 -27.10
N SER A 130 3.96 10.65 -27.54
CA SER A 130 3.05 11.67 -27.01
C SER A 130 1.57 11.35 -27.32
N SER A 131 0.65 11.78 -26.45
CA SER A 131 -0.80 11.57 -26.62
C SER A 131 -1.46 12.53 -27.59
N SER A 132 -0.85 13.69 -27.81
CA SER A 132 -1.45 14.82 -28.53
C SER A 132 -0.81 15.09 -29.89
N THR A 133 0.44 14.67 -30.07
CA THR A 133 1.27 15.05 -31.23
C THR A 133 2.16 13.88 -31.66
N ASP A 134 2.57 13.87 -32.93
CA ASP A 134 3.63 12.98 -33.41
C ASP A 134 4.99 13.49 -32.91
N SER A 135 5.26 13.21 -31.64
CA SER A 135 6.44 13.72 -30.93
C SER A 135 6.93 12.70 -29.92
N LEU A 136 8.25 12.64 -29.77
CA LEU A 136 8.90 11.88 -28.71
C LEU A 136 8.68 12.61 -27.38
N LYS A 137 8.04 11.93 -26.44
CA LYS A 137 7.83 12.44 -25.08
C LYS A 137 8.95 11.93 -24.19
N ILE A 138 9.65 12.88 -23.55
CA ILE A 138 10.76 12.62 -22.65
C ILE A 138 10.37 13.11 -21.25
N GLU A 139 10.33 12.21 -20.27
CA GLU A 139 9.85 12.52 -18.92
C GLU A 139 10.80 11.95 -17.86
N PRO A 140 11.20 12.74 -16.85
CA PRO A 140 11.96 12.24 -15.71
C PRO A 140 11.17 11.27 -14.84
N TYR A 141 11.85 10.21 -14.39
CA TYR A 141 11.36 9.26 -13.40
C TYR A 141 12.39 9.05 -12.29
N MET A 142 11.92 8.78 -11.10
CA MET A 142 12.74 8.33 -9.98
C MET A 142 12.15 7.04 -9.42
N ILE A 143 13.00 6.04 -9.18
CA ILE A 143 12.64 4.77 -8.54
C ILE A 143 13.54 4.62 -7.33
N CYS A 144 12.98 4.41 -6.14
CA CYS A 144 13.74 4.19 -4.93
C CYS A 144 12.92 3.48 -3.85
N ALA A 145 13.56 3.04 -2.77
CA ALA A 145 12.84 2.65 -1.56
C ALA A 145 12.20 3.88 -0.89
N SER A 146 11.05 3.71 -0.26
CA SER A 146 10.46 4.75 0.59
C SER A 146 11.35 5.01 1.82
N GLU A 147 11.24 6.21 2.41
CA GLU A 147 12.05 6.60 3.58
C GLU A 147 11.91 5.65 4.78
N ASN A 148 10.74 5.01 4.91
CA ASN A 148 10.45 4.02 5.95
C ASN A 148 10.66 2.55 5.50
N ASN A 149 11.16 2.31 4.29
CA ASN A 149 11.37 0.97 3.71
C ASN A 149 10.12 0.06 3.69
N GLU A 150 8.94 0.65 3.56
CA GLU A 150 7.67 -0.11 3.50
C GLU A 150 7.15 -0.33 2.08
N TYR A 151 7.59 0.47 1.10
CA TYR A 151 7.19 0.32 -0.30
C TYR A 151 8.24 0.92 -1.25
N VAL A 152 8.16 0.58 -2.54
CA VAL A 152 8.96 1.22 -3.58
C VAL A 152 8.32 2.55 -3.96
N LYS A 153 9.01 3.66 -3.72
CA LYS A 153 8.57 5.01 -4.11
C LYS A 153 8.92 5.26 -5.58
N VAL A 154 7.94 5.75 -6.33
CA VAL A 154 8.12 6.16 -7.73
C VAL A 154 7.73 7.62 -7.87
N GLY A 155 8.61 8.42 -8.47
CA GLY A 155 8.35 9.80 -8.89
C GLY A 155 8.32 9.90 -10.41
N MET A 156 7.45 10.76 -10.93
CA MET A 156 7.40 11.13 -12.36
C MET A 156 7.22 12.64 -12.49
N ILE A 157 7.98 13.28 -13.38
CA ILE A 157 7.76 14.67 -13.79
C ILE A 157 7.27 14.63 -15.22
N ASN A 158 6.04 15.08 -15.47
CA ASN A 158 5.48 15.03 -16.81
C ASN A 158 6.11 16.11 -17.70
N ALA A 159 5.87 16.05 -19.01
CA ALA A 159 6.37 17.03 -19.97
C ALA A 159 5.87 18.48 -19.71
N TYR A 160 4.90 18.66 -18.81
CA TYR A 160 4.32 19.94 -18.42
C TYR A 160 4.73 20.38 -16.99
N LYS A 161 5.75 19.73 -16.41
CA LYS A 161 6.33 20.02 -15.08
C LYS A 161 5.43 19.69 -13.87
N SER A 162 4.36 18.92 -14.05
CA SER A 162 3.62 18.37 -12.91
C SER A 162 4.34 17.14 -12.35
N VAL A 163 4.37 17.04 -11.02
CA VAL A 163 5.03 15.95 -10.31
C VAL A 163 3.97 14.97 -9.81
N HIS A 164 4.17 13.69 -10.11
CA HIS A 164 3.31 12.60 -9.67
C HIS A 164 4.11 11.62 -8.83
N TRP A 165 3.53 11.22 -7.70
CA TRP A 165 4.11 10.22 -6.81
C TRP A 165 3.26 8.97 -6.82
N GLY A 166 3.93 7.83 -6.68
CA GLY A 166 3.29 6.54 -6.69
C GLY A 166 4.15 5.45 -6.07
N SER A 167 3.76 4.21 -6.36
CA SER A 167 4.39 3.02 -5.80
C SER A 167 4.78 2.02 -6.88
N GLY A 168 5.83 1.25 -6.61
CA GLY A 168 6.30 0.15 -7.43
C GLY A 168 6.03 -1.21 -6.80
N ILE A 169 5.81 -2.22 -7.63
CA ILE A 169 5.86 -3.63 -7.24
C ILE A 169 6.84 -4.33 -8.16
N ILE A 170 7.74 -5.11 -7.60
CA ILE A 170 8.71 -5.93 -8.31
C ILE A 170 8.29 -7.39 -8.10
N SER A 171 8.10 -8.12 -9.19
CA SER A 171 7.66 -9.51 -9.15
C SER A 171 8.74 -10.42 -9.73
N ASN A 172 9.24 -11.32 -8.88
CA ASN A 172 10.15 -12.42 -9.23
C ASN A 172 11.38 -11.99 -10.04
N HIS A 173 11.91 -10.78 -9.82
CA HIS A 173 13.02 -10.18 -10.60
C HIS A 173 12.83 -10.15 -12.13
N GLN A 174 11.63 -10.41 -12.65
CA GLN A 174 11.36 -10.49 -14.10
C GLN A 174 10.52 -9.34 -14.60
N ASN A 175 9.61 -8.82 -13.77
CA ASN A 175 8.72 -7.74 -14.14
C ASN A 175 8.55 -6.78 -12.98
N SER A 176 8.34 -5.50 -13.28
CA SER A 176 7.88 -4.52 -12.29
C SER A 176 6.69 -3.74 -12.80
N TYR A 177 5.87 -3.29 -11.86
CA TYR A 177 4.69 -2.47 -12.06
C TYR A 177 4.90 -1.16 -11.34
N LEU A 178 5.02 -0.05 -12.06
CA LEU A 178 5.03 1.28 -11.48
C LEU A 178 3.64 1.87 -11.61
N MET A 179 3.08 2.37 -10.51
CA MET A 179 1.70 2.83 -10.43
C MET A 179 1.63 4.20 -9.80
N PHE A 180 1.01 5.16 -10.47
CA PHE A 180 0.77 6.51 -9.92
C PHE A 180 -0.54 7.07 -10.46
N ASN A 181 -1.06 8.10 -9.79
CA ASN A 181 -2.27 8.79 -10.22
C ASN A 181 -1.88 10.06 -11.00
N GLU A 182 -2.36 10.19 -12.24
CA GLU A 182 -2.06 11.35 -13.09
C GLU A 182 -2.85 12.61 -12.70
N ARG A 183 -3.90 12.47 -11.88
CA ARG A 183 -4.72 13.59 -11.40
C ARG A 183 -4.61 13.75 -9.90
N ASP A 184 -4.67 14.99 -9.43
CA ASP A 184 -4.88 15.25 -8.00
C ASP A 184 -6.34 14.92 -7.60
N LEU A 185 -6.54 14.66 -6.30
CA LEU A 185 -7.78 14.28 -5.58
C LEU A 185 -9.14 14.36 -6.34
N LEU A 186 -9.98 13.32 -6.12
CA LEU A 186 -11.38 13.11 -6.56
C LEU A 186 -11.61 12.31 -7.86
N GLN A 187 -10.59 12.10 -8.69
CA GLN A 187 -10.68 11.20 -9.85
C GLN A 187 -9.46 10.28 -9.93
N PHE A 188 -9.70 8.97 -9.87
CA PHE A 188 -8.66 7.95 -9.95
C PHE A 188 -8.32 7.68 -11.43
N ALA A 189 -7.30 8.37 -11.93
CA ALA A 189 -6.71 8.19 -13.25
C ALA A 189 -5.39 7.43 -13.10
N LEU A 190 -5.51 6.13 -12.86
CA LEU A 190 -4.38 5.25 -12.63
C LEU A 190 -3.55 5.11 -13.91
N VAL A 191 -2.26 5.42 -13.77
CA VAL A 191 -1.22 5.06 -14.70
C VAL A 191 -0.54 3.80 -14.20
N THR A 192 -0.33 2.84 -15.10
CA THR A 192 0.48 1.65 -14.82
C THR A 192 1.56 1.47 -15.89
N ILE A 193 2.81 1.38 -15.45
CA ILE A 193 3.96 1.08 -16.30
C ILE A 193 4.46 -0.32 -15.97
N TYR A 194 4.41 -1.21 -16.95
CA TYR A 194 4.93 -2.57 -16.87
C TYR A 194 6.35 -2.56 -17.42
N LEU A 195 7.36 -2.82 -16.61
CA LEU A 195 8.74 -2.93 -17.07
C LEU A 195 9.18 -4.39 -17.04
N GLN A 196 9.88 -4.79 -18.09
CA GLN A 196 10.60 -6.05 -18.12
C GLN A 196 11.96 -5.85 -17.45
N LEU A 197 12.22 -6.60 -16.39
CA LEU A 197 13.46 -6.55 -15.64
C LEU A 197 14.47 -7.54 -16.23
N PRO A 198 15.72 -7.12 -16.46
CA PRO A 198 16.77 -8.01 -16.93
C PRO A 198 17.31 -8.89 -15.81
N HIS A 199 17.93 -10.01 -16.17
CA HIS A 199 18.52 -10.97 -15.22
C HIS A 199 19.88 -10.53 -14.63
N TYR A 200 20.30 -9.28 -14.84
CA TYR A 200 21.57 -8.75 -14.33
C TYR A 200 21.34 -7.48 -13.51
N GLU A 201 22.21 -7.28 -12.52
CA GLU A 201 22.11 -6.18 -11.57
C GLU A 201 22.43 -4.83 -12.22
N PHE A 202 21.83 -3.76 -11.71
CA PHE A 202 22.07 -2.37 -12.11
C PHE A 202 21.92 -2.09 -13.62
N PRO A 203 20.76 -2.39 -14.23
CA PRO A 203 20.58 -2.11 -15.65
C PRO A 203 20.51 -0.61 -15.95
N ASN A 204 21.20 -0.24 -17.03
CA ASN A 204 21.15 1.13 -17.57
C ASN A 204 19.85 1.44 -18.30
N MET A 205 19.06 0.42 -18.66
CA MET A 205 17.85 0.59 -19.44
C MET A 205 16.79 -0.45 -19.05
N LEU A 206 15.55 0.03 -18.89
CA LEU A 206 14.36 -0.78 -18.65
C LEU A 206 13.36 -0.51 -19.77
N LYS A 207 12.67 -1.55 -20.24
CA LYS A 207 11.72 -1.44 -21.36
C LYS A 207 10.36 -1.99 -20.95
N GLY A 208 9.31 -1.43 -21.50
CA GLY A 208 7.98 -1.74 -20.99
C GLY A 208 6.81 -1.25 -21.81
N LEU A 209 5.65 -1.37 -21.18
CA LEU A 209 4.37 -0.82 -21.64
C LEU A 209 3.86 0.21 -20.64
N TYR A 210 3.44 1.35 -21.16
CA TYR A 210 2.80 2.42 -20.43
C TYR A 210 1.30 2.41 -20.74
N LEU A 211 0.49 2.12 -19.71
CA LEU A 211 -0.98 2.09 -19.80
C LEU A 211 -1.56 3.29 -19.06
N CYS A 212 -2.38 4.06 -19.75
CA CYS A 212 -3.07 5.23 -19.21
C CYS A 212 -4.35 5.53 -20.01
N LEU A 213 -4.93 6.71 -19.77
CA LEU A 213 -6.00 7.27 -20.57
C LEU A 213 -5.43 8.35 -21.51
N ASP A 214 -5.95 8.43 -22.73
CA ASP A 214 -5.70 9.58 -23.60
C ASP A 214 -6.50 10.82 -23.14
N TYR A 215 -6.32 11.96 -23.84
CA TYR A 215 -7.05 13.21 -23.54
C TYR A 215 -8.58 13.08 -23.70
N ASN A 216 -9.05 12.12 -24.50
CA ASN A 216 -10.46 11.81 -24.69
C ASN A 216 -10.96 10.73 -23.73
N HIS A 217 -10.18 10.40 -22.69
CA HIS A 217 -10.48 9.36 -21.71
C HIS A 217 -10.57 7.94 -22.28
N ASN A 218 -9.99 7.69 -23.45
CA ASN A 218 -9.91 6.34 -23.97
C ASN A 218 -8.68 5.60 -23.40
N PRO A 219 -8.83 4.33 -23.01
CA PRO A 219 -7.71 3.46 -22.67
C PRO A 219 -6.67 3.38 -23.81
N ILE A 220 -5.41 3.55 -23.44
CA ILE A 220 -4.27 3.45 -24.36
C ILE A 220 -3.08 2.75 -23.69
N ALA A 221 -2.43 1.88 -24.45
CA ALA A 221 -1.16 1.24 -24.10
C ALA A 221 -0.10 1.66 -25.12
N ARG A 222 1.10 2.01 -24.66
CA ARG A 222 2.23 2.44 -25.51
C ARG A 222 3.53 1.79 -25.08
N ARG A 223 4.49 1.67 -26.00
CA ARG A 223 5.86 1.37 -25.62
C ARG A 223 6.48 2.50 -24.80
N ILE A 224 7.31 2.12 -23.84
CA ILE A 224 8.13 3.04 -23.05
C ILE A 224 9.51 2.43 -22.81
N VAL A 225 10.53 3.29 -22.78
CA VAL A 225 11.90 2.95 -22.40
C VAL A 225 12.36 3.91 -21.32
N LEU A 226 12.90 3.40 -20.21
CA LEU A 226 13.54 4.18 -19.16
C LEU A 226 15.05 4.00 -19.27
N VAL A 227 15.80 5.08 -19.42
CA VAL A 227 17.26 5.09 -19.47
C VAL A 227 17.81 5.76 -18.22
N LYS A 228 18.63 5.04 -17.46
CA LYS A 228 19.21 5.51 -16.21
C LYS A 228 20.14 6.68 -16.47
N GLN A 229 19.97 7.77 -15.72
CA GLN A 229 20.80 8.97 -15.77
C GLN A 229 21.74 9.05 -14.57
N SER A 230 21.30 8.57 -13.41
CA SER A 230 22.04 8.65 -12.16
C SER A 230 21.58 7.56 -11.20
N ASP A 231 22.48 7.11 -10.32
CA ASP A 231 22.17 6.26 -9.17
C ASP A 231 21.58 7.07 -7.99
N SER A 232 21.57 8.40 -8.08
CA SER A 232 21.00 9.28 -7.05
C SER A 232 19.49 9.03 -6.88
N THR A 233 19.04 9.05 -5.63
CA THR A 233 17.63 9.01 -5.25
C THR A 233 17.23 10.26 -4.46
N ASP A 234 17.99 11.34 -4.60
CA ASP A 234 17.70 12.61 -3.93
C ASP A 234 16.48 13.30 -4.58
N VAL A 235 15.46 13.60 -3.77
CA VAL A 235 14.21 14.18 -4.25
C VAL A 235 14.43 15.59 -4.82
N ASN A 236 15.34 16.39 -4.26
CA ASN A 236 15.55 17.76 -4.74
C ASN A 236 16.22 17.76 -6.11
N GLN A 237 17.25 16.93 -6.30
CA GLN A 237 17.88 16.71 -7.61
C GLN A 237 16.87 16.20 -8.64
N PHE A 238 15.96 15.30 -8.24
CA PHE A 238 14.90 14.84 -9.14
C PHE A 238 13.98 15.97 -9.58
N LEU A 239 13.55 16.84 -8.64
CA LEU A 239 12.67 17.98 -8.91
C LEU A 239 13.30 19.07 -9.79
N GLU A 240 14.63 19.07 -9.97
CA GLU A 240 15.33 19.96 -10.89
C GLU A 240 15.32 19.47 -12.35
N MET A 241 14.95 18.20 -12.59
CA MET A 241 14.89 17.63 -13.93
C MET A 241 13.69 18.17 -14.73
N GLU A 242 13.82 18.22 -16.05
CA GLU A 242 12.75 18.71 -16.95
C GLU A 242 12.31 17.65 -17.95
N GLY A 243 10.99 17.51 -18.11
CA GLY A 243 10.39 16.77 -19.22
C GLY A 243 10.15 17.68 -20.43
N CYS A 244 10.10 17.09 -21.62
CA CYS A 244 9.84 17.81 -22.86
C CYS A 244 9.16 16.94 -23.92
N LEU A 245 8.63 17.62 -24.96
CA LEU A 245 8.16 17.00 -26.19
C LEU A 245 9.11 17.41 -27.31
N VAL A 246 9.66 16.43 -28.03
CA VAL A 246 10.54 16.67 -29.17
C VAL A 246 9.78 16.28 -30.44
N PRO A 247 9.38 17.25 -31.29
CA PRO A 247 8.75 16.97 -32.56
C PRO A 247 9.65 16.12 -33.46
N ARG A 248 9.06 15.30 -34.32
CA ARG A 248 9.81 14.44 -35.25
C ARG A 248 10.85 15.19 -36.08
N VAL A 249 10.54 16.43 -36.47
CA VAL A 249 11.42 17.27 -37.29
C VAL A 249 12.63 17.84 -36.55
N GLU A 250 12.62 17.78 -35.22
CA GLU A 250 13.67 18.29 -34.32
C GLU A 250 14.50 17.17 -33.68
N LEU A 251 14.24 15.90 -34.06
CA LEU A 251 14.96 14.76 -33.50
C LEU A 251 16.44 14.79 -33.90
N THR A 252 17.31 14.68 -32.92
CA THR A 252 18.72 14.40 -33.14
C THR A 252 18.92 12.91 -33.48
N PRO A 253 20.06 12.52 -34.10
CA PRO A 253 20.35 11.11 -34.39
C PRO A 253 20.29 10.20 -33.15
N GLU A 254 20.64 10.72 -31.97
CA GLU A 254 20.59 9.97 -30.71
C GLU A 254 19.14 9.72 -30.27
N LEU A 255 18.26 10.70 -30.42
CA LEU A 255 16.84 10.59 -30.06
C LEU A 255 16.03 9.77 -31.07
N GLU A 256 16.48 9.75 -32.32
CA GLU A 256 15.83 9.00 -33.40
C GLU A 256 15.78 7.48 -33.10
N VAL A 257 16.77 6.94 -32.37
CA VAL A 257 16.76 5.54 -31.92
C VAL A 257 15.56 5.25 -31.00
N TYR A 258 15.28 6.13 -30.05
CA TYR A 258 14.16 5.95 -29.11
C TYR A 258 12.81 6.20 -29.78
N TYR A 259 12.74 7.20 -30.67
CA TYR A 259 11.54 7.44 -31.47
C TYR A 259 11.21 6.24 -32.36
N ASN A 260 12.21 5.67 -33.03
CA ASN A 260 12.03 4.49 -33.89
C ASN A 260 11.63 3.23 -33.12
N TYR A 261 11.94 3.15 -31.83
CA TYR A 261 11.51 2.02 -31.00
C TYR A 261 10.14 2.22 -30.33
N THR A 262 9.71 3.48 -30.10
CA THR A 262 8.53 3.77 -29.25
C THR A 262 7.37 4.45 -29.96
N CYS A 263 7.57 4.96 -31.18
CA CYS A 263 6.63 5.84 -31.88
C CYS A 263 6.22 5.34 -33.27
N GLN A 264 6.48 4.07 -33.63
CA GLN A 264 6.07 3.54 -34.94
C GLN A 264 4.61 3.08 -34.95
N GLU A 265 4.07 2.88 -36.15
CA GLU A 265 2.75 2.28 -36.32
C GLU A 265 2.70 0.88 -35.66
N GLY A 266 1.77 0.69 -34.72
CA GLY A 266 1.64 -0.54 -33.94
C GLY A 266 2.36 -0.54 -32.59
N ASP A 267 3.14 0.49 -32.25
CA ASP A 267 3.77 0.64 -30.93
C ASP A 267 2.80 1.15 -29.84
N TYR A 268 1.56 1.43 -30.23
CA TYR A 268 0.47 1.68 -29.30
C TYR A 268 -0.80 0.92 -29.70
N ILE A 269 -1.62 0.61 -28.69
CA ILE A 269 -2.96 0.06 -28.84
C ILE A 269 -3.91 0.98 -28.09
N LYS A 270 -4.92 1.50 -28.78
CA LYS A 270 -5.94 2.39 -28.20
C LYS A 270 -7.32 1.86 -28.53
N THR A 271 -8.26 2.02 -27.62
CA THR A 271 -9.69 1.93 -27.92
C THR A 271 -10.23 3.32 -28.18
N CYS A 272 -11.40 3.46 -28.78
CA CYS A 272 -12.07 4.76 -28.85
C CYS A 272 -13.58 4.63 -28.69
N THR A 273 -14.17 5.62 -28.02
CA THR A 273 -15.62 5.67 -27.86
C THR A 273 -16.29 6.00 -29.19
N VAL A 274 -17.14 5.10 -29.68
CA VAL A 274 -17.94 5.30 -30.90
C VAL A 274 -19.08 6.28 -30.61
N PRO A 275 -19.24 7.39 -31.37
CA PRO A 275 -20.35 8.32 -31.19
C PRO A 275 -21.69 7.63 -31.44
N SER A 276 -22.62 7.79 -30.48
CA SER A 276 -23.93 7.14 -30.47
C SER A 276 -23.82 5.62 -30.72
N PRO A 277 -23.24 4.87 -29.75
CA PRO A 277 -23.01 3.45 -29.92
C PRO A 277 -24.34 2.70 -29.89
N LYS A 278 -24.47 1.70 -30.75
CA LYS A 278 -25.53 0.69 -30.71
C LYS A 278 -25.19 -0.48 -29.78
N LEU A 279 -23.91 -0.61 -29.39
CA LEU A 279 -23.34 -1.69 -28.58
C LEU A 279 -23.51 -3.07 -29.25
N ASP A 280 -23.35 -3.12 -30.56
CA ASP A 280 -23.38 -4.33 -31.40
C ASP A 280 -22.10 -4.45 -32.25
N GLU A 281 -21.99 -5.52 -33.06
CA GLU A 281 -20.82 -5.78 -33.90
C GLU A 281 -20.53 -4.66 -34.91
N THR A 282 -21.56 -3.86 -35.27
CA THR A 282 -21.38 -2.74 -36.21
C THR A 282 -20.54 -1.62 -35.60
N ASP A 283 -20.56 -1.45 -34.28
CA ASP A 283 -19.69 -0.49 -33.60
C ASP A 283 -18.23 -0.95 -33.61
N LEU A 284 -17.93 -2.26 -33.60
CA LEU A 284 -16.55 -2.75 -33.71
C LEU A 284 -15.92 -2.36 -35.05
N GLU A 285 -16.68 -2.46 -36.14
CA GLU A 285 -16.21 -2.02 -37.46
C GLU A 285 -16.04 -0.50 -37.53
N ARG A 286 -16.96 0.26 -36.92
CA ARG A 286 -16.89 1.73 -36.86
C ARG A 286 -15.67 2.17 -36.05
N GLU A 287 -15.45 1.58 -34.88
CA GLU A 287 -14.28 1.82 -34.05
C GLU A 287 -13.00 1.53 -34.84
N LYS A 288 -12.92 0.36 -35.50
CA LYS A 288 -11.73 -0.01 -36.28
C LYS A 288 -11.43 0.94 -37.43
N LYS A 289 -12.46 1.56 -38.04
CA LYS A 289 -12.28 2.61 -39.04
C LYS A 289 -11.79 3.90 -38.41
N MET A 290 -12.30 4.29 -37.25
CA MET A 290 -11.85 5.47 -36.51
C MET A 290 -10.39 5.35 -36.05
N LEU A 291 -9.93 4.16 -35.67
CA LEU A 291 -8.55 3.91 -35.25
C LEU A 291 -7.51 4.01 -36.38
N LYS A 292 -7.94 3.93 -37.65
CA LYS A 292 -7.07 4.09 -38.83
C LYS A 292 -6.90 5.54 -39.28
N ILE A 293 -7.64 6.47 -38.66
CA ILE A 293 -7.60 7.91 -38.91
C ILE A 293 -6.70 8.54 -37.85
#